data_AF-A0A645ELR2-F1
#
_entry.id   AF-A0A645ELR2-F1
#
_cell.length_a   1.000
_cell.length_b   1.000
_cell.length_c   1.000
_cell.angle_alpha   90.00
_cell.angle_beta   90.00
_cell.angle_gamma   90.00
#
_symmetry.space_group_name_H-M   'P 1'
#
loop_
_entity.id
_entity.type
_entity.pdbx_description
1 polymer ?
#
loop_
_entity_poly.entity_id
_entity_poly.type
_entity_poly.pdbx_seq_one_letter_code
_entity_poly.pdbx_strand_id
1 'polypeptide(L)'
;MVIPLENHLIELKETVYASAYKNDVKDFELADYVLEEKKELQYEIALNCHEDIANLFSMTPYYYKTSRDDQMKLDDICQMSVSAEFAVLIYRKR
;
A
#
# COMPACT_ATOMS: atom_id res chain seq x y z
N MET A 1 1.83 -6.03 15.48
CA MET A 1 1.34 -6.27 14.10
C MET A 1 1.57 -5.00 13.30
N VAL A 2 1.83 -5.09 11.99
CA VAL A 2 1.90 -3.92 11.11
C VAL A 2 0.96 -4.15 9.94
N ILE A 3 0.15 -3.15 9.61
CA ILE A 3 -0.82 -3.22 8.53
C ILE A 3 -0.75 -1.96 7.65
N PRO A 4 -0.99 -2.07 6.34
CA PRO A 4 -1.14 -0.90 5.49
C PRO A 4 -2.41 -0.12 5.85
N LEU A 5 -2.35 1.20 5.72
CA LEU A 5 -3.49 2.10 5.89
C LEU A 5 -4.11 2.51 4.54
N GLU A 6 -5.10 3.39 4.59
CA GLU A 6 -5.97 3.74 3.48
C GLU A 6 -5.22 4.20 2.22
N ASN A 7 -4.18 5.03 2.39
CA ASN A 7 -3.44 5.64 1.28
C ASN A 7 -2.13 4.92 0.97
N HIS A 8 -1.91 3.73 1.56
CA HIS A 8 -0.70 2.96 1.27
C HIS A 8 -0.62 2.60 -0.22
N LEU A 9 0.37 3.17 -0.90
CA LEU A 9 0.65 3.06 -2.33
C LEU A 9 -0.51 3.55 -3.23
N ILE A 10 -1.23 4.58 -2.82
CA ILE A 10 -2.37 5.10 -3.59
C ILE A 10 -1.95 5.62 -4.97
N GLU A 11 -0.75 6.18 -5.11
CA GLU A 11 -0.24 6.76 -6.35
C GLU A 11 -0.03 5.69 -7.44
N LEU A 12 0.35 4.46 -7.03
CA LEU A 12 0.40 3.32 -7.96
C LEU A 12 -0.99 3.01 -8.52
N LYS A 13 -2.04 3.09 -7.68
CA LYS A 13 -3.42 2.86 -8.12
C LYS A 13 -3.92 3.98 -9.02
N GLU A 14 -3.62 5.23 -8.70
CA GLU A 14 -3.98 6.40 -9.50
C GLU A 14 -3.35 6.35 -10.90
N THR A 15 -2.18 5.72 -11.00
CA THR A 15 -1.51 5.51 -12.28
C THR A 15 -2.23 4.47 -13.15
N VAL A 16 -2.61 3.32 -12.57
CA VAL A 16 -3.16 2.21 -13.36
C VAL A 16 -4.68 2.27 -13.53
N TYR A 17 -5.42 2.78 -12.56
CA TYR A 17 -6.88 2.81 -12.57
C TYR A 17 -7.43 4.21 -12.91
N ALA A 18 -8.52 4.25 -13.68
CA ALA A 18 -9.23 5.52 -13.95
C ALA A 18 -9.89 6.13 -12.70
N SER A 19 -10.25 5.29 -11.72
CA SER A 19 -10.76 5.70 -10.42
C SER A 19 -10.05 4.89 -9.34
N ALA A 20 -9.00 5.47 -8.77
CA ALA A 20 -8.28 4.86 -7.66
C ALA A 20 -9.15 4.86 -6.40
N TYR A 21 -9.00 3.79 -5.61
CA TYR A 21 -9.71 3.62 -4.35
C TYR A 21 -8.70 3.34 -3.23
N LYS A 22 -9.04 3.83 -2.05
CA LYS A 22 -8.28 3.60 -0.81
C LYS A 22 -8.33 2.12 -0.40
N ASN A 23 -7.35 1.68 0.38
CA ASN A 23 -7.36 0.35 0.96
C ASN A 23 -8.43 0.22 2.04
N ASP A 24 -9.10 -0.93 2.08
CA ASP A 24 -9.96 -1.29 3.20
C ASP A 24 -9.11 -1.61 4.43
N VAL A 25 -9.23 -0.79 5.47
CA VAL A 25 -8.57 -1.02 6.76
C VAL A 25 -9.50 -1.83 7.65
N LYS A 26 -9.15 -3.10 7.89
CA LYS A 26 -9.90 -3.98 8.78
C LYS A 26 -9.75 -3.55 10.24
N ASP A 27 -10.72 -3.95 11.06
CA ASP A 27 -10.67 -3.73 12.50
C ASP A 27 -9.43 -4.38 13.15
N PHE A 28 -8.97 -3.78 14.24
CA PHE A 28 -7.75 -4.15 14.97
C PHE A 28 -8.04 -5.07 16.16
N GLU A 29 -9.31 -5.42 16.40
CA GLU A 29 -9.69 -6.29 17.51
C GLU A 29 -9.18 -7.74 17.35
N LEU A 30 -8.63 -8.29 18.42
CA LEU A 30 -8.15 -9.66 18.51
C LEU A 30 -8.68 -10.31 19.80
N ALA A 31 -9.28 -11.49 19.67
CA ALA A 31 -10.06 -12.12 20.74
C ALA A 31 -9.29 -12.31 22.07
N ASP A 32 -8.01 -12.68 22.05
CA ASP A 32 -7.21 -12.97 23.24
C ASP A 32 -6.24 -11.84 23.63
N TYR A 33 -6.35 -10.68 23.00
CA TYR A 33 -5.44 -9.57 23.16
C TYR A 33 -6.18 -8.28 23.49
N VAL A 34 -5.44 -7.31 24.00
CA VAL A 34 -5.88 -5.92 24.17
C VAL A 34 -4.93 -5.06 23.34
N LEU A 35 -5.50 -4.21 22.48
CA LEU A 35 -4.73 -3.20 21.77
C LEU A 35 -4.33 -2.13 22.79
N GLU A 36 -3.04 -2.01 23.08
CA GLU A 36 -2.53 -1.00 24.02
C GLU A 36 -2.15 0.27 23.30
N GLU A 37 -1.60 0.16 22.09
CA GLU A 37 -1.11 1.31 21.34
C GLU A 37 -1.25 1.11 19.83
N LYS A 38 -1.62 2.18 19.14
CA LYS A 38 -1.59 2.32 17.68
C LYS A 38 -0.67 3.49 17.35
N LYS A 39 0.38 3.23 16.57
CA LYS A 39 1.23 4.28 15.98
C LYS A 39 1.06 4.30 14.49
N GLU A 40 0.72 5.46 13.95
CA GLU A 40 0.68 5.66 12.52
C GLU A 40 2.07 6.09 12.03
N LEU A 41 2.49 5.50 10.92
CA LEU A 41 3.74 5.80 10.25
C LEU A 41 3.42 6.16 8.81
N GLN A 42 3.76 7.39 8.43
CA GLN A 42 3.49 7.93 7.11
C GLN A 42 4.76 8.60 6.59
N TYR A 43 5.21 8.19 5.41
CA TYR A 43 6.34 8.79 4.73
C TYR A 43 6.27 8.48 3.24
N GLU A 44 7.04 9.20 2.44
CA GLU A 44 7.15 8.96 1.01
C GLU A 44 8.40 8.15 0.67
N ILE A 45 8.29 7.33 -0.36
CA ILE A 45 9.40 6.58 -0.94
C ILE A 45 9.59 7.07 -2.37
N ALA A 46 10.81 7.54 -2.68
CA ALA A 46 11.19 7.88 -4.04
C ALA A 46 11.68 6.62 -4.79
N LEU A 47 10.94 6.22 -5.81
CA LEU A 47 11.31 5.17 -6.74
C LEU A 47 11.94 5.83 -7.97
N ASN A 48 13.21 5.53 -8.22
CA ASN A 48 14.02 6.29 -9.19
C ASN A 48 14.32 5.52 -10.49
N CYS A 49 13.79 4.32 -10.64
CA CYS A 49 13.87 3.54 -11.87
C CYS A 49 12.56 2.78 -12.12
N HIS A 50 12.30 2.47 -13.39
CA HIS A 50 11.13 1.70 -13.82
C HIS A 50 11.10 0.30 -13.18
N GLU A 51 12.25 -0.36 -13.02
CA GLU A 51 12.34 -1.70 -12.44
C GLU A 51 11.80 -1.76 -11.01
N ASP A 52 12.14 -0.79 -10.16
CA ASP A 52 11.65 -0.74 -8.77
C ASP A 52 10.13 -0.52 -8.72
N ILE A 53 9.60 0.29 -9.63
CA ILE A 53 8.16 0.56 -9.74
C ILE A 53 7.41 -0.71 -10.15
N ALA A 54 7.88 -1.38 -11.20
CA ALA A 54 7.30 -2.63 -11.69
C ALA A 54 7.38 -3.74 -10.64
N ASN A 55 8.52 -3.87 -9.96
CA ASN A 55 8.72 -4.84 -8.89
C ASN A 55 7.77 -4.60 -7.73
N LEU A 56 7.69 -3.35 -7.22
CA LEU A 56 6.78 -3.00 -6.13
C LEU A 56 5.32 -3.29 -6.51
N PHE A 57 4.90 -2.89 -7.70
CA PHE A 57 3.54 -3.14 -8.19
C PHE A 57 3.23 -4.64 -8.29
N SER A 58 4.14 -5.45 -8.83
CA SER A 58 3.95 -6.90 -9.00
C SER A 58 3.83 -7.68 -7.68
N MET A 59 4.41 -7.17 -6.59
CA MET A 59 4.28 -7.75 -5.25
C MET A 59 2.98 -7.37 -4.55
N THR A 60 2.19 -6.47 -5.12
CA THR A 60 0.91 -6.05 -4.54
C THR A 60 -0.23 -6.98 -4.99
N PRO A 61 -1.29 -7.15 -4.19
CA PRO A 61 -2.51 -7.82 -4.64
C PRO A 61 -3.19 -7.13 -5.84
N TYR A 62 -2.82 -5.89 -6.17
CA TYR A 62 -3.40 -5.12 -7.29
C TYR A 62 -3.00 -5.72 -8.63
N TYR A 63 -1.77 -6.24 -8.73
CA TYR A 63 -1.20 -6.77 -9.97
C TYR A 63 -2.15 -7.75 -10.67
N TYR A 64 -2.69 -8.72 -9.92
CA TYR A 64 -3.59 -9.74 -10.48
C TYR A 64 -5.02 -9.25 -10.74
N LYS A 65 -5.40 -8.08 -10.19
CA LYS A 65 -6.72 -7.46 -10.37
C LYS A 65 -6.73 -6.40 -11.48
N THR A 66 -5.56 -5.95 -11.91
CA THR A 66 -5.39 -4.93 -12.94
C THR A 66 -5.34 -5.56 -14.32
N SER A 67 -6.10 -5.01 -15.28
CA SER A 67 -6.09 -5.47 -16.66
C SER A 67 -4.70 -5.25 -17.29
N ARG A 68 -4.34 -6.04 -18.32
CA ARG A 68 -3.03 -5.88 -18.98
C ARG A 68 -2.82 -4.47 -19.53
N ASP A 69 -3.86 -3.88 -20.13
CA ASP A 69 -3.81 -2.54 -20.69
C ASP A 69 -3.57 -1.47 -19.60
N ASP A 70 -4.15 -1.66 -18.41
CA ASP A 70 -3.91 -0.78 -17.27
C ASP A 70 -2.52 -0.96 -16.67
N GLN A 71 -1.96 -2.18 -16.69
CA GLN A 71 -0.58 -2.42 -16.23
C GLN A 71 0.43 -1.71 -17.13
N MET A 72 0.21 -1.69 -18.44
CA MET A 72 1.09 -1.03 -19.42
C MET A 72 1.21 0.48 -19.20
N LYS A 73 0.31 1.11 -18.43
CA LYS A 73 0.43 2.53 -18.05
C LYS A 73 1.66 2.82 -17.19
N LEU A 74 2.25 1.79 -16.55
CA LEU A 74 3.49 1.92 -15.78
C LEU A 74 4.75 1.80 -16.63
N ASP A 75 4.65 1.32 -17.88
CA ASP A 75 5.81 1.01 -18.73
C ASP A 75 6.68 2.23 -19.04
N ASP A 76 6.05 3.41 -19.16
CA ASP A 76 6.72 4.67 -19.47
C ASP A 76 7.16 5.46 -18.21
N ILE A 77 6.87 4.94 -17.01
CA ILE A 77 7.21 5.61 -15.76
C ILE A 77 8.56 5.11 -15.24
N CYS A 78 9.52 6.04 -15.19
CA CYS A 78 10.86 5.78 -14.69
C CYS A 78 11.11 6.34 -13.29
N GLN A 79 10.26 7.25 -12.81
CA GLN A 79 10.40 7.85 -11.48
C GLN A 79 9.02 8.18 -10.90
N MET A 80 8.81 7.90 -9.62
CA MET A 80 7.61 8.33 -8.89
C MET A 80 7.88 8.41 -7.39
N SER A 81 7.12 9.27 -6.69
CA SER A 81 7.00 9.21 -5.24
C SER A 81 5.74 8.42 -4.89
N VAL A 82 5.84 7.53 -3.90
CA VAL A 82 4.69 6.76 -3.40
C VAL A 82 4.56 6.89 -1.89
N SER A 83 3.32 6.94 -1.42
CA SER A 83 3.00 7.00 0.01
C SER A 83 3.15 5.63 0.66
N ALA A 84 4.01 5.54 1.68
CA ALA A 84 4.09 4.40 2.59
C ALA A 84 3.32 4.72 3.88
N GLU A 85 2.08 4.26 3.94
CA GLU A 85 1.18 4.48 5.09
C GLU A 85 0.92 3.19 5.87
N PHE A 86 1.27 3.15 7.16
CA PHE A 86 1.10 1.97 8.00
C PHE A 86 0.61 2.31 9.41
N ALA A 87 -0.07 1.34 10.03
CA ALA A 87 -0.30 1.32 11.47
C ALA A 87 0.54 0.22 12.12
N VAL A 88 1.36 0.61 13.09
CA VAL A 88 2.06 -0.29 14.01
C VAL A 88 1.17 -0.48 15.24
N LEU A 89 0.68 -1.70 15.41
CA LEU A 89 -0.26 -2.09 16.47
C LEU A 89 0.48 -2.90 17.54
N ILE A 90 0.43 -2.42 18.77
CA ILE A 90 1.04 -3.05 19.95
C ILE A 90 -0.07 -3.64 20.81
N TYR A 91 0.05 -4.94 21.05
CA TYR A 91 -0.94 -5.70 21.80
C TYR A 91 -0.30 -6.30 23.05
N ARG A 92 -1.08 -6.35 24.11
CA ARG A 92 -0.78 -7.16 25.29
C ARG A 92 -1.70 -8.36 25.32
N LYS A 93 -1.12 -9.53 25.61
CA LYS A 93 -1.91 -10.73 25.88
C LYS A 93 -2.73 -10.50 27.15
N ARG A 94 -4.02 -10.85 27.10
CA ARG A 94 -4.88 -10.76 28.29
C ARG A 94 -4.33 -11.55 29.46
#